data_AF-A0AAU1DNQ1-F1
#
_entry.id   AF-A0AAU1DNQ1-F1
#
_cell.length_a   1.000
_cell.length_b   1.000
_cell.length_c   1.000
_cell.angle_alpha   90.00
_cell.angle_beta   90.00
_cell.angle_gamma   90.00
#
_symmetry.space_group_name_H-M   'P 1'
#
loop_
_entity.id
_entity.type
_entity.pdbx_description
1 polymer ?
#
loop_
_entity_poly.entity_id
_entity_poly.type
_entity_poly.pdbx_seq_one_letter_code
_entity_poly.pdbx_strand_id
1 'polypeptide(L)'
;MTLLRRFTITLPPGLRLLNANQRIHYRVRAEATEAIRGASMAQCSEDPSMRAALGLTPGGQPVLQHAYILGVLHPPSRRRADPANWYGSFKAAVDGLVDAGVLEDDDHTRVVGPDMRMGPVVKGGQIALHIQELSPEQHAAFQWQAVAAS
;
A
#
# COMPACT_ATOMS: atom_id res chain seq x y z
N MET A 1 4.20 -1.45 -26.99
CA MET A 1 4.57 -1.25 -25.57
C MET A 1 3.28 -1.02 -24.80
N THR A 2 2.92 -1.92 -23.89
CA THR A 2 1.76 -1.70 -22.99
C THR A 2 2.16 -0.63 -21.99
N LEU A 3 1.32 0.40 -21.80
CA LEU A 3 1.55 1.41 -20.78
C LEU A 3 1.35 0.77 -19.40
N LEU A 4 2.36 0.84 -18.54
CA LEU A 4 2.29 0.38 -17.17
C LEU A 4 1.26 1.22 -16.40
N ARG A 5 0.38 0.53 -15.67
CA ARG A 5 -0.68 1.19 -14.90
C ARG A 5 -0.12 1.90 -13.68
N ARG A 6 -0.80 2.98 -13.29
CA ARG A 6 -0.51 3.72 -12.06
C ARG A 6 -1.82 4.09 -11.38
N PHE A 7 -1.85 3.90 -10.08
CA PHE A 7 -2.99 4.24 -9.25
C PHE A 7 -2.56 5.02 -8.03
N THR A 8 -3.48 5.77 -7.45
CA THR A 8 -3.29 6.39 -6.14
C THR A 8 -4.54 6.19 -5.32
N ILE A 9 -4.40 5.57 -4.15
CA ILE A 9 -5.48 5.52 -3.16
C ILE A 9 -5.12 6.40 -1.98
N THR A 10 -6.08 7.19 -1.52
CA THR A 10 -5.91 8.07 -0.36
C THR A 10 -6.95 7.68 0.68
N LEU A 11 -6.50 7.13 1.80
CA LEU A 11 -7.43 6.67 2.83
C LEU A 11 -8.09 7.88 3.52
N PRO A 12 -9.30 7.73 4.10
CA PRO A 12 -9.93 8.80 4.85
C PRO A 12 -9.05 9.35 5.98
N PRO A 13 -9.01 10.68 6.20
CA PRO A 13 -8.27 11.26 7.30
C PRO A 13 -8.91 10.88 8.64
N GLY A 14 -8.10 10.82 9.70
CA GLY A 14 -8.58 10.54 11.06
C GLY A 14 -8.76 9.06 11.40
N LEU A 15 -8.43 8.14 10.48
CA LEU A 15 -8.31 6.73 10.80
C LEU A 15 -7.27 6.52 11.91
N ARG A 16 -7.53 5.54 12.79
CA ARG A 16 -6.56 5.13 13.81
C ARG A 16 -5.40 4.40 13.12
N LEU A 17 -4.32 5.13 12.87
CA LEU A 17 -3.11 4.55 12.29
C LEU A 17 -2.30 3.78 13.35
N LEU A 18 -1.71 2.66 12.93
CA LEU A 18 -0.78 1.83 13.68
C LEU A 18 0.62 2.44 13.64
N ASN A 19 1.12 2.83 14.81
CA ASN A 19 2.50 3.26 15.01
C ASN A 19 3.29 2.21 15.82
N ALA A 20 4.42 1.77 15.28
CA ALA A 20 5.30 0.74 15.87
C ALA A 20 5.84 1.12 17.26
N ASN A 21 5.99 2.41 17.56
CA ASN A 21 6.41 2.88 18.88
C ASN A 21 5.29 2.81 19.93
N GLN A 22 4.04 2.60 19.51
CA GLN A 22 2.91 2.48 20.44
C GLN A 22 2.70 1.03 20.86
N ARG A 23 2.67 0.81 22.18
CA ARG A 23 2.28 -0.48 22.79
C ARG A 23 0.77 -0.51 23.01
N ILE A 24 0.02 -0.68 21.93
CA ILE A 24 -1.44 -0.81 21.97
C ILE A 24 -1.88 -2.25 22.26
N HIS A 25 -3.05 -2.41 22.87
CA HIS A 25 -3.68 -3.71 23.10
C HIS A 25 -4.00 -4.43 21.78
N TYR A 26 -3.88 -5.76 21.74
CA TYR A 26 -4.02 -6.55 20.51
C TYR A 26 -5.39 -6.36 19.83
N ARG A 27 -6.49 -6.24 20.60
CA ARG A 27 -7.83 -5.95 20.05
C ARG A 27 -7.89 -4.60 19.33
N VAL A 28 -7.33 -3.56 19.96
CA VAL A 28 -7.26 -2.22 19.37
C VAL A 28 -6.41 -2.22 18.10
N ARG A 29 -5.35 -3.03 18.06
CA ARG A 29 -4.55 -3.25 16.86
C ARG A 29 -5.39 -3.90 15.76
N ALA A 30 -6.10 -4.98 16.07
CA ALA A 30 -6.93 -5.70 15.10
C ALA A 30 -8.04 -4.79 14.51
N GLU A 31 -8.75 -4.05 15.36
CA GLU A 31 -9.77 -3.07 14.93
C GLU A 31 -9.17 -2.00 14.00
N ALA A 32 -7.99 -1.47 14.32
CA ALA A 32 -7.31 -0.49 13.48
C ALA A 32 -6.85 -1.09 12.14
N THR A 33 -6.32 -2.33 12.15
CA THR A 33 -5.95 -3.06 10.94
C THR A 33 -7.15 -3.26 10.03
N GLU A 34 -8.27 -3.76 10.56
CA GLU A 34 -9.50 -4.00 9.81
C GLU A 34 -10.06 -2.70 9.19
N ALA A 35 -10.10 -1.61 9.98
CA ALA A 35 -10.55 -0.32 9.49
C ALA A 35 -9.67 0.22 8.33
N ILE A 36 -8.34 0.04 8.42
CA ILE A 36 -7.41 0.46 7.37
C ILE A 36 -7.58 -0.41 6.11
N ARG A 37 -7.71 -1.73 6.26
CA ARG A 37 -7.95 -2.67 5.15
C ARG A 37 -9.25 -2.34 4.42
N GLY A 38 -10.35 -2.22 5.16
CA GLY A 38 -11.66 -1.86 4.59
C GLY A 38 -11.65 -0.50 3.90
N ALA A 39 -10.96 0.50 4.46
CA ALA A 39 -10.81 1.79 3.81
C ALA A 39 -10.01 1.71 2.50
N SER A 40 -8.94 0.90 2.47
CA SER A 40 -8.14 0.66 1.27
C SER A 40 -8.98 0.02 0.16
N MET A 41 -9.74 -1.04 0.48
CA MET A 41 -10.65 -1.69 -0.47
C MET A 41 -11.71 -0.74 -1.03
N ALA A 42 -12.31 0.09 -0.17
CA ALA A 42 -13.29 1.08 -0.60
C ALA A 42 -12.66 2.08 -1.60
N GLN A 43 -11.45 2.58 -1.30
CA GLN A 43 -10.75 3.51 -2.19
C GLN A 43 -10.39 2.88 -3.56
N CYS A 44 -10.11 1.58 -3.60
CA CYS A 44 -9.89 0.86 -4.86
C CYS A 44 -11.11 0.88 -5.78
N SER A 45 -12.31 0.87 -5.17
CA SER A 45 -13.58 0.92 -5.91
C SER A 45 -13.95 2.34 -6.36
N GLU A 46 -13.48 3.36 -5.65
CA GLU A 46 -13.77 4.77 -5.98
C GLU A 46 -12.90 5.33 -7.12
N ASP A 47 -11.66 4.84 -7.28
CA ASP A 47 -10.80 5.24 -8.40
C ASP A 47 -11.35 4.67 -9.73
N PRO A 48 -11.76 5.50 -10.71
CA PRO A 48 -12.39 5.00 -11.93
C PRO A 48 -11.48 4.09 -12.76
N SER A 49 -10.16 4.34 -12.75
CA SER A 49 -9.21 3.55 -13.52
C SER A 49 -8.96 2.19 -12.87
N MET A 50 -8.82 2.18 -11.54
CA MET A 50 -8.67 0.94 -10.78
C MET A 50 -9.96 0.11 -10.83
N ARG A 51 -11.13 0.73 -10.63
CA ARG A 51 -12.42 0.05 -10.76
C ARG A 51 -12.62 -0.57 -12.14
N ALA A 52 -12.28 0.17 -13.21
CA ALA A 52 -12.34 -0.37 -14.56
C ALA A 52 -11.39 -1.56 -14.74
N ALA A 53 -10.16 -1.47 -14.23
CA ALA A 53 -9.20 -2.56 -14.29
C ALA A 53 -9.70 -3.81 -13.54
N LEU A 54 -10.23 -3.64 -12.33
CA LEU A 54 -10.83 -4.71 -11.51
C LEU A 54 -12.03 -5.38 -12.21
N GLY A 55 -12.87 -4.60 -12.90
CA GLY A 55 -14.02 -5.13 -13.64
C GLY A 55 -13.65 -5.88 -14.92
N LEU A 56 -12.43 -5.69 -15.44
CA LEU A 56 -11.94 -6.34 -16.66
C LEU A 56 -11.16 -7.62 -16.40
N THR A 57 -10.78 -7.91 -15.15
CA THR A 57 -10.05 -9.12 -14.75
C THR A 57 -10.99 -10.31 -14.61
N PRO A 58 -11.06 -11.23 -15.59
CA PRO A 58 -11.99 -12.36 -15.54
C PRO A 58 -11.53 -13.38 -14.51
N GLY A 59 -12.46 -14.02 -13.80
CA GLY A 59 -12.16 -15.18 -12.97
C GLY A 59 -11.30 -14.91 -11.73
N GLY A 60 -11.25 -13.67 -11.24
CA GLY A 60 -10.52 -13.33 -10.01
C GLY A 60 -9.00 -13.21 -10.17
N GLN A 61 -8.51 -13.05 -11.40
CA GLN A 61 -7.09 -12.73 -11.62
C GLN A 61 -6.75 -11.36 -11.04
N PRO A 62 -5.53 -11.17 -10.50
CA PRO A 62 -5.12 -9.88 -9.97
C PRO A 62 -4.94 -8.85 -11.09
N VAL A 63 -5.23 -7.58 -10.80
CA VAL A 63 -5.02 -6.47 -11.74
C VAL A 63 -3.55 -6.32 -12.12
N LEU A 64 -2.66 -6.49 -11.14
CA LEU A 64 -1.22 -6.34 -11.26
C LEU A 64 -0.53 -7.66 -10.89
N GLN A 65 0.45 -8.07 -11.68
CA GLN A 65 1.33 -9.20 -11.31
C GLN A 65 2.44 -8.75 -10.37
N HIS A 66 3.03 -7.59 -10.65
CA HIS A 66 4.09 -6.98 -9.84
C HIS A 66 3.84 -5.49 -9.66
N ALA A 67 4.16 -4.96 -8.48
CA ALA A 67 3.98 -3.54 -8.20
C ALA A 67 5.11 -2.96 -7.34
N TYR A 68 5.46 -1.70 -7.62
CA TYR A 68 6.14 -0.83 -6.68
C TYR A 68 5.11 0.02 -5.93
N ILE A 69 5.23 0.07 -4.61
CA ILE A 69 4.32 0.83 -3.76
C ILE A 69 5.10 1.92 -3.01
N LEU A 70 4.69 3.17 -3.18
CA LEU A 70 5.14 4.30 -2.38
C LEU A 70 4.03 4.70 -1.40
N GLY A 71 4.28 4.49 -0.10
CA GLY A 71 3.43 4.98 0.98
C GLY A 71 3.78 6.42 1.36
N VAL A 72 2.76 7.29 1.48
CA VAL A 72 2.92 8.67 1.92
C VAL A 72 2.18 8.87 3.24
N LEU A 73 2.92 9.26 4.29
CA LEU A 73 2.34 9.65 5.58
C LEU A 73 2.07 11.15 5.59
N HIS A 74 0.80 11.52 5.75
CA HIS A 74 0.37 12.89 6.00
C HIS A 74 0.16 13.07 7.52
N PRO A 75 1.08 13.73 8.23
CA PRO A 75 1.01 13.81 9.68
C PRO A 75 -0.11 14.74 10.15
N PRO A 76 -0.66 14.54 11.37
CA PRO A 76 -1.71 15.40 11.93
C PRO A 76 -1.21 16.80 12.34
N SER A 77 0.11 16.98 12.45
CA SER A 77 0.74 18.23 12.86
C SER A 77 2.17 18.31 12.32
N ARG A 78 2.83 19.46 12.49
CA ARG A 78 4.24 19.67 12.09
C ARG A 78 5.26 19.03 13.05
N ARG A 79 4.83 18.21 14.01
CA ARG A 79 5.76 17.48 14.88
C ARG A 79 6.60 16.52 14.04
N ARG A 80 7.86 16.33 14.44
CA ARG A 80 8.75 15.36 13.79
C ARG A 80 8.10 13.97 13.83
N ALA A 81 7.98 13.36 12.66
CA ALA A 81 7.49 12.00 12.48
C ALA A 81 8.43 11.30 11.49
N ASP A 82 8.82 10.08 11.83
CA ASP A 82 9.48 9.19 10.89
C ASP A 82 8.41 8.22 10.35
N PRO A 83 8.15 8.23 9.03
CA PRO A 83 7.06 7.46 8.44
C PRO A 83 7.28 5.94 8.53
N ALA A 84 8.52 5.47 8.72
CA ALA A 84 8.80 4.05 8.95
C ALA A 84 8.09 3.49 10.18
N ASN A 85 7.84 4.33 11.20
CA ASN A 85 7.08 3.92 12.37
C ASN A 85 5.63 3.55 12.04
N TRP A 86 5.10 3.99 10.90
CA TRP A 86 3.74 3.68 10.45
C TRP A 86 3.67 2.49 9.49
N TYR A 87 4.76 1.71 9.35
CA TYR A 87 4.79 0.53 8.49
C TYR A 87 3.61 -0.42 8.73
N GLY A 88 3.18 -0.63 9.98
CA GLY A 88 2.00 -1.45 10.28
C GLY A 88 0.70 -0.92 9.64
N SER A 89 0.58 0.40 9.47
CA SER A 89 -0.57 1.01 8.76
C SER A 89 -0.45 0.85 7.26
N PHE A 90 0.75 1.04 6.70
CA PHE A 90 0.99 0.83 5.28
C PHE A 90 0.79 -0.63 4.89
N LYS A 91 1.28 -1.58 5.69
CA LYS A 91 1.05 -3.02 5.50
C LYS A 91 -0.45 -3.33 5.49
N ALA A 92 -1.22 -2.85 6.47
CA ALA A 92 -2.67 -3.04 6.47
C ALA A 92 -3.36 -2.40 5.24
N ALA A 93 -2.86 -1.28 4.71
CA ALA A 93 -3.40 -0.69 3.50
C ALA A 93 -3.08 -1.53 2.25
N VAL A 94 -1.87 -2.10 2.17
CA VAL A 94 -1.45 -3.02 1.09
C VAL A 94 -2.21 -4.33 1.15
N ASP A 95 -2.43 -4.90 2.34
CA ASP A 95 -3.32 -6.06 2.53
C ASP A 95 -4.73 -5.78 1.94
N GLY A 96 -5.25 -4.56 2.12
CA GLY A 96 -6.52 -4.15 1.53
C GLY A 96 -6.50 -4.03 -0.01
N LEU A 97 -5.34 -3.83 -0.62
CA LEU A 97 -5.18 -3.93 -2.10
C LEU A 97 -5.30 -5.39 -2.56
N VAL A 98 -4.74 -6.32 -1.79
CA VAL A 98 -4.86 -7.77 -2.04
C VAL A 98 -6.31 -8.21 -1.87
N ASP A 99 -6.96 -7.80 -0.78
CA ASP A 99 -8.37 -8.09 -0.53
C ASP A 99 -9.29 -7.55 -1.66
N ALA A 100 -8.90 -6.44 -2.29
CA ALA A 100 -9.61 -5.86 -3.42
C ALA A 100 -9.32 -6.54 -4.77
N GLY A 101 -8.36 -7.47 -4.85
CA GLY A 101 -7.95 -8.13 -6.10
C GLY A 101 -6.98 -7.32 -6.96
N VAL A 102 -6.34 -6.29 -6.41
CA VAL A 102 -5.34 -5.49 -7.15
C VAL A 102 -4.05 -6.30 -7.36
N LEU A 103 -3.65 -7.05 -6.34
CA LEU A 103 -2.51 -7.97 -6.31
C LEU A 103 -2.99 -9.32 -5.79
N GLU A 104 -2.28 -10.40 -6.12
CA GLU A 104 -2.58 -11.74 -5.59
C GLU A 104 -2.13 -11.90 -4.13
N ASP A 105 -0.97 -11.33 -3.79
CA ASP A 105 -0.39 -11.31 -2.45
C ASP A 105 0.53 -10.09 -2.33
N ASP A 106 0.93 -9.73 -1.11
CA ASP A 106 1.77 -8.57 -0.82
C ASP A 106 3.20 -8.92 -0.37
N ASP A 107 3.62 -10.14 -0.69
CA ASP A 107 4.95 -10.64 -0.43
C ASP A 107 6.03 -10.03 -1.36
N HIS A 108 7.28 -10.30 -1.01
CA HIS A 108 8.46 -9.84 -1.74
C HIS A 108 8.58 -10.39 -3.18
N THR A 109 7.80 -11.40 -3.55
CA THR A 109 7.81 -11.98 -4.91
C THR A 109 6.92 -11.20 -5.86
N ARG A 110 6.04 -10.33 -5.33
CA ARG A 110 5.08 -9.52 -6.09
C ARG A 110 5.26 -8.02 -5.84
N VAL A 111 5.66 -7.63 -4.64
CA VAL A 111 5.69 -6.23 -4.20
C VAL A 111 7.11 -5.77 -3.89
N VAL A 112 7.46 -4.61 -4.45
CA VAL A 112 8.60 -3.79 -4.04
C VAL A 112 8.10 -2.66 -3.16
N GLY A 113 8.63 -2.55 -1.94
CA GLY A 113 8.21 -1.59 -0.92
C GLY A 113 7.33 -2.25 0.19
N PRO A 114 6.33 -1.55 0.76
CA PRO A 114 6.02 -0.14 0.54
C PRO A 114 7.14 0.78 1.05
N ASP A 115 7.66 1.62 0.16
CA ASP A 115 8.64 2.64 0.53
C ASP A 115 7.93 3.89 1.06
N MET A 116 8.44 4.46 2.14
CA MET A 116 7.69 5.48 2.89
C MET A 116 8.26 6.89 2.69
N ARG A 117 7.39 7.88 2.50
CA ARG A 117 7.72 9.31 2.42
C ARG A 117 6.77 10.15 3.27
N MET A 118 7.19 11.37 3.58
CA MET A 118 6.35 12.35 4.27
C MET A 118 5.59 13.22 3.26
N GLY A 119 4.29 13.40 3.50
CA GLY A 119 3.42 14.33 2.78
C GLY A 119 3.11 15.59 3.62
N PRO A 120 2.31 16.52 3.06
CA PRO A 120 1.82 17.69 3.80
C PRO A 120 0.95 17.30 5.00
N VAL A 121 0.81 18.22 5.96
CA VAL A 121 -0.04 18.05 7.14
C VAL A 121 -1.51 17.91 6.73
N VAL A 122 -2.18 16.90 7.25
CA VAL A 122 -3.63 16.68 7.11
C VAL A 122 -4.23 16.51 8.49
N LYS A 123 -5.27 17.30 8.82
CA LYS A 123 -5.93 17.23 10.13
C LYS A 123 -6.44 15.80 10.38
N GLY A 124 -6.08 15.24 11.54
CA GLY A 124 -6.41 13.84 11.91
C GLY A 124 -5.39 12.81 11.44
N GLY A 125 -4.44 13.19 10.59
CA GLY A 125 -3.47 12.27 9.98
C GLY A 125 -4.11 11.41 8.90
N GLN A 126 -3.31 11.00 7.92
CA GLN A 126 -3.77 10.27 6.75
C GLN A 126 -2.60 9.50 6.12
N ILE A 127 -2.89 8.41 5.42
CA ILE A 127 -1.93 7.74 4.54
C ILE A 127 -2.49 7.64 3.12
N ALA A 128 -1.60 7.66 2.15
CA ALA A 128 -1.90 7.38 0.75
C ALA A 128 -0.91 6.34 0.21
N LEU A 129 -1.32 5.55 -0.77
CA LEU A 129 -0.47 4.65 -1.53
C LEU A 129 -0.45 5.08 -2.98
N HIS A 130 0.74 5.27 -3.53
CA HIS A 130 0.95 5.34 -4.98
C HIS A 130 1.44 4.00 -5.47
N ILE A 131 0.67 3.38 -6.35
CA ILE A 131 0.90 2.02 -6.85
C ILE A 131 1.31 2.12 -8.32
N GLN A 132 2.44 1.50 -8.67
CA GLN A 132 2.95 1.48 -10.02
C GLN A 132 3.16 0.03 -10.46
N GLU A 133 2.55 -0.36 -11.57
CA GLU A 133 2.81 -1.66 -12.20
C GLU A 133 4.28 -1.74 -12.60
N LEU A 134 4.91 -2.88 -12.31
CA LEU A 134 6.27 -3.19 -12.75
C LEU A 134 6.23 -4.24 -13.85
N SER A 135 7.05 -4.06 -14.89
CA SER A 135 7.37 -5.17 -15.78
C SER A 135 8.15 -6.25 -15.02
N PRO A 136 8.16 -7.51 -15.49
CA PRO A 136 8.98 -8.55 -14.89
C PRO A 136 10.48 -8.18 -14.79
N GLU A 137 11.00 -7.48 -15.80
CA GLU A 137 12.39 -6.98 -15.83
C GLU A 137 12.63 -5.91 -14.75
N GLN A 138 11.71 -4.95 -14.61
CA GLN A 138 11.81 -3.93 -13.56
C GLN A 138 11.72 -4.54 -12.16
N HIS A 139 10.81 -5.50 -11.97
CA HIS A 139 10.66 -6.21 -10.70
C HIS A 139 11.94 -7.00 -10.35
N ALA A 140 12.51 -7.72 -11.32
CA ALA A 140 13.74 -8.49 -11.12
C ALA A 140 14.94 -7.62 -10.71
N ALA A 141 14.98 -6.35 -11.14
CA ALA A 141 16.04 -5.42 -10.76
C ALA A 141 16.06 -5.05 -9.26
N PHE A 142 14.95 -5.25 -8.54
CA PHE A 142 14.87 -5.03 -7.09
C PHE A 142 15.13 -6.31 -6.27
N GLN A 143 15.22 -7.46 -6.92
CA GLN A 143 15.42 -8.73 -6.22
C GLN A 143 16.87 -8.87 -5.78
N TRP A 144 17.07 -9.34 -4.54
CA TRP A 144 18.40 -9.61 -4.03
C TRP A 144 19.06 -10.73 -4.84
N GLN A 145 20.10 -10.38 -5.59
CA GLN A 145 20.92 -11.34 -6.31
C GLN A 145 22.13 -11.67 -5.44
N ALA A 146 22.21 -12.91 -4.95
CA ALA A 146 23.40 -13.39 -4.28
C ALA A 146 24.58 -13.32 -5.27
N VAL A 147 25.63 -12.58 -4.93
CA VAL A 147 26.88 -12.63 -5.68
C VAL A 147 27.43 -14.04 -5.53
N ALA A 148 27.59 -14.77 -6.64
CA ALA A 148 28.29 -16.04 -6.63
C ALA A 148 29.70 -15.78 -6.11
N ALA A 149 30.00 -16.26 -4.90
CA ALA A 149 31.35 -16.25 -4.37
C ALA A 149 32.25 -17.00 -5.36
N SER A 150 33.23 -16.29 -5.91
CA SER A 150 34.25 -16.82 -6.81
C SER A 150 35.31 -17.58 -6.03
#